data_AF-A0A5N5F7L2-F1
#
_entry.id   AF-A0A5N5F7L2-F1
#
_cell.length_a   1.000
_cell.length_b   1.000
_cell.length_c   1.000
_cell.angle_alpha   90.00
_cell.angle_beta   90.00
_cell.angle_gamma   90.00
#
_symmetry.space_group_name_H-M   'P 1'
#
loop_
_entity.id
_entity.type
_entity.pdbx_description
1 polymer ?
#
loop_
_entity_poly.entity_id
_entity_poly.type
_entity_poly.pdbx_seq_one_letter_code
_entity_poly.pdbx_strand_id
1 'polypeptide(L)'
;MLGSTFTNIAIWVFYSFNDPARAKVEFLNISLGKIGEHVSNWEHVNLQVINFIGELWKVYFLQHNGGIWVDASELEFQNGGGNKAVRPVTYASLHGHAFYAKPGLVLQCTKGLGIRNDAAKTKMVLDTGQSQPIILAVDYSGFAISEPPWLNYCREWGPKLSYHITDELKKVEKLLPGKLKSAFEKFVKSLPNEVLGEEGPTGPKMKNNWIGDEK
;
A
#
# COMPACT_ATOMS: atom_id res chain seq x y z
N MET A 1 26.94 -3.31 -5.01
CA MET A 1 25.81 -2.38 -5.21
C MET A 1 26.19 -1.43 -6.34
N LEU A 2 25.45 -1.44 -7.46
CA LEU A 2 25.67 -0.58 -8.64
C LEU A 2 25.18 0.86 -8.36
N GLY A 3 25.64 1.46 -7.26
CA GLY A 3 25.17 2.77 -6.75
C GLY A 3 25.54 3.99 -7.60
N SER A 4 26.12 3.80 -8.80
CA SER A 4 26.51 4.90 -9.69
C SER A 4 25.51 5.20 -10.79
N THR A 5 24.65 4.24 -11.17
CA THR A 5 23.76 4.40 -12.34
C THR A 5 22.43 5.03 -11.98
N PHE A 6 21.89 4.66 -10.81
CA PHE A 6 20.58 5.10 -10.35
C PHE A 6 20.63 5.65 -8.93
N THR A 7 19.69 6.54 -8.64
CA THR A 7 19.34 7.00 -7.30
C THR A 7 17.92 6.56 -7.02
N ASN A 8 17.71 5.85 -5.90
CA ASN A 8 16.37 5.48 -5.43
C ASN A 8 15.89 6.51 -4.39
N ILE A 9 14.68 7.04 -4.57
CA ILE A 9 14.04 7.95 -3.63
C ILE A 9 12.77 7.28 -3.12
N ALA A 10 12.78 6.86 -1.85
CA ALA A 10 11.63 6.26 -1.19
C ALA A 10 10.73 7.33 -0.58
N ILE A 11 9.45 7.33 -0.99
CA ILE A 11 8.43 8.21 -0.43
C ILE A 11 7.52 7.36 0.44
N TRP A 12 7.70 7.48 1.75
CA TRP A 12 6.86 6.81 2.74
C TRP A 12 5.61 7.63 3.05
N VAL A 13 4.47 6.95 3.09
CA VAL A 13 3.16 7.50 3.43
C VAL A 13 2.62 6.76 4.64
N PHE A 14 2.19 7.54 5.63
CA PHE A 14 1.52 7.02 6.81
C PHE A 14 0.01 7.11 6.65
N TYR A 15 -0.67 5.97 6.74
CA TYR A 15 -2.11 5.89 6.84
C TYR A 15 -2.50 5.78 8.31
N SER A 16 -3.25 6.74 8.82
CA SER A 16 -3.72 6.66 10.22
C SER A 16 -4.77 5.57 10.42
N PHE A 17 -5.56 5.26 9.38
CA PHE A 17 -6.65 4.30 9.41
C PHE A 17 -7.05 3.86 8.00
N ASN A 18 -7.62 2.67 7.86
CA ASN A 18 -8.47 2.27 6.73
C ASN A 18 -9.83 1.72 7.20
N ASP A 19 -10.84 2.02 6.39
CA ASP A 19 -12.15 1.37 6.43
C ASP A 19 -12.07 -0.15 6.14
N PRO A 20 -13.16 -0.91 6.37
CA PRO A 20 -13.13 -2.36 6.23
C PRO A 20 -12.91 -2.84 4.82
N ALA A 21 -12.22 -3.98 4.71
CA ALA A 21 -11.97 -4.62 3.43
C ALA A 21 -13.28 -5.09 2.78
N ARG A 22 -13.26 -5.10 1.44
CA ARG A 22 -14.33 -5.63 0.61
C ARG A 22 -13.82 -6.84 -0.14
N ALA A 23 -14.67 -7.83 -0.34
CA ALA A 23 -14.36 -9.00 -1.16
C ALA A 23 -15.22 -9.04 -2.41
N LYS A 24 -14.67 -9.64 -3.47
CA LYS A 24 -15.44 -10.12 -4.60
C LYS A 24 -15.54 -11.64 -4.47
N VAL A 25 -16.76 -12.18 -4.53
CA VAL A 25 -17.05 -13.61 -4.56
C VAL A 25 -17.82 -13.89 -5.83
N GLU A 26 -17.11 -14.41 -6.83
CA GLU A 26 -17.62 -14.62 -8.19
C GLU A 26 -18.09 -13.29 -8.82
N PHE A 27 -19.39 -13.08 -8.92
CA PHE A 27 -20.01 -11.88 -9.47
C PHE A 27 -20.49 -10.89 -8.38
N LEU A 28 -20.44 -11.27 -7.10
CA LEU A 28 -20.95 -10.47 -5.99
C LEU A 28 -19.83 -9.72 -5.28
N ASN A 29 -20.08 -8.44 -4.96
CA ASN A 29 -19.20 -7.64 -4.11
C ASN A 29 -19.80 -7.56 -2.71
N ILE A 30 -18.98 -7.82 -1.69
CA ILE A 30 -19.43 -8.02 -0.32
C ILE A 30 -18.55 -7.20 0.62
N SER A 31 -19.14 -6.50 1.59
CA SER A 31 -18.40 -5.92 2.71
C SER A 31 -18.04 -7.00 3.71
N LEU A 32 -16.80 -7.02 4.19
CA LEU A 32 -16.36 -8.00 5.18
C LEU A 32 -16.66 -7.57 6.64
N GLY A 33 -17.62 -6.66 6.83
CA GLY A 33 -17.97 -6.16 8.16
C GLY A 33 -16.87 -5.24 8.66
N LYS A 34 -16.13 -5.66 9.69
CA LYS A 34 -14.95 -4.97 10.24
C LYS A 34 -13.62 -5.57 9.80
N ILE A 35 -13.66 -6.69 9.08
CA ILE A 35 -12.45 -7.43 8.74
C ILE A 35 -11.58 -6.60 7.79
N GLY A 36 -10.28 -6.55 8.07
CA GLY A 36 -9.30 -5.77 7.33
C GLY A 36 -9.21 -4.29 7.75
N GLU A 37 -10.09 -3.79 8.61
CA GLU A 37 -9.87 -2.49 9.29
C GLU A 37 -8.60 -2.58 10.13
N HIS A 38 -7.75 -1.57 10.06
CA HIS A 38 -6.67 -1.39 11.02
C HIS A 38 -6.26 0.07 11.09
N VAL A 39 -5.59 0.39 12.18
CA VAL A 39 -5.07 1.70 12.48
C VAL A 39 -3.57 1.69 12.31
N SER A 40 -3.04 2.78 11.76
CA SER A 40 -1.62 2.93 11.44
C SER A 40 -1.16 1.92 10.40
N ASN A 41 -0.75 2.39 9.22
CA ASN A 41 0.04 1.58 8.31
C ASN A 41 1.06 2.47 7.58
N TRP A 42 2.19 1.88 7.21
CA TRP A 42 3.23 2.53 6.43
C TRP A 42 3.28 1.87 5.06
N GLU A 43 3.16 2.64 4.01
CA GLU A 43 3.38 2.18 2.64
C GLU A 43 4.33 3.13 1.95
N HIS A 44 4.94 2.70 0.85
CA HIS A 44 5.84 3.55 0.11
C HIS A 44 5.78 3.32 -1.39
N VAL A 45 6.29 4.31 -2.11
CA VAL A 45 6.68 4.19 -3.50
C VAL A 45 8.14 4.56 -3.64
N ASN A 46 8.88 3.85 -4.51
CA ASN A 46 10.26 4.21 -4.81
C ASN A 46 10.39 4.75 -6.22
N LEU A 47 10.95 5.95 -6.33
CA LEU A 47 11.34 6.53 -7.60
C LEU A 47 12.77 6.12 -7.91
N GLN A 48 13.00 5.48 -9.05
CA GLN A 48 14.35 5.20 -9.52
C GLN A 48 14.73 6.20 -10.61
N VAL A 49 15.73 7.03 -10.35
CA VAL A 49 16.18 8.11 -11.23
C VAL A 49 17.55 7.78 -11.82
N ILE A 50 17.75 8.02 -13.11
CA ILE A 50 19.03 7.81 -13.79
C ILE A 50 19.97 8.95 -13.42
N ASN A 51 21.11 8.65 -12.79
CA ASN A 51 22.05 9.66 -12.30
C ASN A 51 22.64 10.53 -13.41
N PHE A 52 22.80 9.98 -14.62
CA PHE A 52 23.47 10.66 -15.73
C PHE A 52 22.61 11.73 -16.43
N ILE A 53 21.29 11.56 -16.42
CA ILE A 53 20.37 12.45 -17.16
C ILE A 53 19.27 13.05 -16.26
N GLY A 54 19.15 12.59 -15.01
CA GLY A 54 18.17 13.09 -14.05
C GLY A 54 16.72 12.67 -14.35
N GLU A 55 16.52 11.71 -15.25
CA GLU A 55 15.19 11.25 -15.66
C GLU A 55 14.70 10.07 -14.82
N LEU A 56 13.38 10.03 -14.61
CA LEU A 56 12.71 8.91 -13.94
C LEU A 56 12.75 7.68 -14.85
N TRP A 57 13.27 6.57 -14.34
CA TRP A 57 13.38 5.30 -15.07
C TRP A 57 12.20 4.38 -14.78
N LYS A 58 11.97 4.09 -13.50
CA LYS A 58 10.91 3.19 -13.02
C LYS A 58 10.39 3.66 -11.68
N VAL A 59 9.17 3.24 -11.35
CA VAL A 59 8.59 3.43 -10.02
C VAL A 59 8.19 2.08 -9.44
N TYR A 60 8.59 1.83 -8.19
CA TYR A 60 8.11 0.70 -7.42
C TYR A 60 6.85 1.09 -6.65
N PHE A 61 5.84 0.23 -6.71
CA PHE A 61 4.58 0.39 -5.99
C PHE A 61 4.45 -0.73 -4.96
N LEU A 62 4.52 -0.39 -3.66
CA LEU A 62 4.30 -1.37 -2.60
C LEU A 62 2.82 -1.77 -2.54
N GLN A 63 2.61 -3.08 -2.49
CA GLN A 63 1.32 -3.76 -2.41
C GLN A 63 1.38 -4.77 -1.26
N HIS A 64 1.18 -4.28 -0.04
CA HIS A 64 1.26 -5.07 1.20
C HIS A 64 2.68 -5.58 1.47
N ASN A 65 2.93 -6.88 1.23
CA ASN A 65 4.19 -7.57 1.58
C ASN A 65 5.20 -7.65 0.41
N GLY A 66 4.85 -7.10 -0.74
CA GLY A 66 5.69 -7.03 -1.93
C GLY A 66 5.18 -5.94 -2.87
N GLY A 67 5.64 -5.91 -4.11
CA GLY A 67 5.26 -4.83 -5.01
C GLY A 67 5.69 -5.07 -6.44
N ILE A 68 5.53 -4.05 -7.27
CA ILE A 68 5.87 -4.13 -8.69
C ILE A 68 6.67 -2.91 -9.12
N TRP A 69 7.72 -3.15 -9.91
CA TRP A 69 8.38 -2.11 -10.69
C TRP A 69 7.61 -1.87 -11.98
N VAL A 70 7.33 -0.61 -12.29
CA VAL A 70 6.66 -0.20 -13.52
C VAL A 70 7.53 0.84 -14.22
N ASP A 71 7.70 0.68 -15.53
CA ASP A 71 8.48 1.59 -16.36
C ASP A 71 7.84 2.98 -16.40
N ALA A 72 8.67 4.03 -16.34
CA ALA A 72 8.18 5.41 -16.33
C ALA A 72 7.30 5.72 -17.55
N SER A 73 7.56 5.10 -18.70
CA SER A 73 6.74 5.23 -19.93
C SER A 73 5.32 4.69 -19.81
N GLU A 74 5.05 3.82 -18.83
CA GLU A 74 3.72 3.25 -18.58
C GLU A 74 2.94 4.00 -17.50
N LEU A 75 3.57 4.98 -16.86
CA LEU A 75 2.97 5.76 -15.78
C LEU A 75 2.14 6.90 -16.33
N GLU A 76 1.09 7.22 -15.58
CA GLU A 76 0.43 8.48 -15.76
C GLU A 76 1.22 9.58 -15.08
N PHE A 77 1.29 10.75 -15.72
CA PHE A 77 1.84 11.93 -15.10
C PHE A 77 0.83 13.08 -15.05
N GLN A 78 0.90 13.85 -13.98
CA GLN A 78 0.09 15.04 -13.77
C GLN A 78 0.98 16.28 -13.63
N ASN A 79 0.53 17.39 -14.20
CA ASN A 79 1.20 18.67 -14.02
C ASN A 79 0.94 19.18 -12.59
N GLY A 80 2.01 19.49 -11.84
CA GLY A 80 1.91 20.06 -10.49
C GLY A 80 1.34 21.49 -10.44
N GLY A 81 1.02 22.08 -11.59
CA GLY A 81 0.48 23.42 -11.77
C GLY A 81 1.55 24.48 -12.04
N GLY A 82 1.25 25.45 -12.89
CA GLY A 82 2.21 26.51 -13.26
C GLY A 82 3.45 25.97 -13.96
N ASN A 83 4.64 26.47 -13.57
CA ASN A 83 5.95 26.04 -14.10
C ASN A 83 6.53 24.81 -13.39
N LYS A 84 5.72 24.05 -12.64
CA LYS A 84 6.21 22.92 -11.85
C LYS A 84 6.45 21.70 -12.74
N ALA A 85 7.42 20.89 -12.33
CA ALA A 85 7.71 19.62 -12.98
C ALA A 85 6.47 18.70 -13.01
N VAL A 86 6.36 17.95 -14.10
CA VAL A 86 5.38 16.88 -14.27
C VAL A 86 5.75 15.73 -13.33
N ARG A 87 4.78 15.21 -12.58
CA ARG A 87 5.00 14.20 -11.52
C ARG A 87 4.25 12.91 -11.84
N PRO A 88 4.84 11.73 -11.55
CA PRO A 88 4.13 10.47 -11.69
C PRO A 88 2.94 10.43 -10.73
N VAL A 89 1.85 9.84 -11.19
CA VAL A 89 0.62 9.64 -10.41
C VAL A 89 0.63 8.25 -9.81
N THR A 90 0.29 8.18 -8.53
CA THR A 90 0.11 6.93 -7.80
C THR A 90 -1.33 6.83 -7.31
N TYR A 91 -1.91 5.63 -7.42
CA TYR A 91 -3.28 5.34 -7.01
C TYR A 91 -3.27 4.52 -5.71
N ALA A 92 -3.82 5.09 -4.64
CA ALA A 92 -4.02 4.37 -3.38
C ALA A 92 -5.26 3.47 -3.45
N SER A 93 -5.16 2.28 -2.86
CA SER A 93 -6.28 1.35 -2.69
C SER A 93 -7.36 1.95 -1.78
N LEU A 94 -8.62 1.85 -2.19
CA LEU A 94 -9.78 2.16 -1.36
C LEU A 94 -9.96 1.08 -0.29
N HIS A 95 -10.08 1.49 0.97
CA HIS A 95 -10.17 0.60 2.14
C HIS A 95 -8.93 -0.29 2.36
N GLY A 96 -7.83 -0.01 1.67
CA GLY A 96 -6.54 -0.63 1.86
C GLY A 96 -5.44 0.42 1.82
N HIS A 97 -4.20 -0.03 1.64
CA HIS A 97 -3.04 0.86 1.68
C HIS A 97 -2.14 0.74 0.45
N ALA A 98 -2.26 -0.38 -0.27
CA ALA A 98 -1.47 -0.68 -1.46
C ALA A 98 -1.53 0.44 -2.50
N PHE A 99 -0.42 0.62 -3.21
CA PHE A 99 -0.29 1.56 -4.30
C PHE A 99 -0.31 0.88 -5.66
N TYR A 100 -0.89 1.54 -6.64
CA TYR A 100 -1.02 1.07 -8.01
C TYR A 100 -0.62 2.15 -9.02
N ALA A 101 -0.03 1.73 -10.13
CA ALA A 101 0.35 2.61 -11.23
C ALA A 101 -0.85 3.07 -12.08
N LYS A 102 -1.96 2.33 -12.04
CA LYS A 102 -3.15 2.56 -12.87
C LYS A 102 -4.41 2.46 -12.00
N PRO A 103 -5.47 3.22 -12.32
CA PRO A 103 -6.75 3.03 -11.66
C PRO A 103 -7.39 1.71 -12.11
N GLY A 104 -8.28 1.17 -11.29
CA GLY A 104 -9.01 -0.05 -11.58
C GLY A 104 -9.19 -0.92 -10.34
N LEU A 105 -9.62 -2.15 -10.57
CA LEU A 105 -9.75 -3.17 -9.54
C LEU A 105 -8.57 -4.13 -9.64
N VAL A 106 -7.81 -4.26 -8.56
CA VAL A 106 -6.88 -5.37 -8.36
C VAL A 106 -7.51 -6.33 -7.35
N LEU A 107 -7.68 -7.60 -7.74
CA LEU A 107 -8.15 -8.63 -6.84
C LEU A 107 -6.97 -9.34 -6.21
N GLN A 108 -6.91 -9.32 -4.89
CA GLN A 108 -5.95 -10.10 -4.11
C GLN A 108 -6.55 -11.49 -3.87
N CYS A 109 -6.00 -12.49 -4.57
CA CYS A 109 -6.42 -13.90 -4.75
C CYS A 109 -6.81 -14.20 -6.22
N THR A 110 -7.12 -15.48 -6.49
CA THR A 110 -7.30 -15.99 -7.86
C THR A 110 -8.76 -16.09 -8.28
N LYS A 111 -9.02 -15.96 -9.60
CA LYS A 111 -10.26 -16.30 -10.31
C LYS A 111 -11.57 -15.83 -9.65
N GLY A 112 -11.86 -14.53 -9.76
CA GLY A 112 -13.17 -13.98 -9.37
C GLY A 112 -13.43 -13.94 -7.86
N LEU A 113 -12.50 -14.44 -7.05
CA LEU A 113 -12.59 -14.55 -5.60
C LEU A 113 -11.38 -13.85 -4.97
N GLY A 114 -11.61 -12.80 -4.18
CA GLY A 114 -10.49 -12.08 -3.55
C GLY A 114 -10.87 -10.79 -2.84
N ILE A 115 -9.94 -10.25 -2.06
CA ILE A 115 -10.06 -8.89 -1.52
C ILE A 115 -9.98 -7.91 -2.68
N ARG A 116 -10.83 -6.90 -2.65
CA ARG A 116 -10.89 -5.84 -3.64
C ARG A 116 -9.99 -4.71 -3.24
N ASN A 117 -9.00 -4.44 -4.07
CA ASN A 117 -8.22 -3.22 -4.04
C ASN A 117 -8.68 -2.34 -5.20
N ASP A 118 -9.71 -1.54 -4.93
CA ASP A 118 -10.28 -0.60 -5.89
C ASP A 118 -9.50 0.72 -5.84
N ALA A 119 -9.02 1.24 -6.96
CA ALA A 119 -8.32 2.51 -7.02
C ALA A 119 -8.85 3.38 -8.17
N ALA A 120 -9.05 4.67 -7.93
CA ALA A 120 -9.61 5.57 -8.92
C ALA A 120 -9.10 7.01 -8.75
N LYS A 121 -9.17 7.81 -9.81
CA LYS A 121 -8.96 9.25 -9.70
C LYS A 121 -10.10 9.87 -8.90
N THR A 122 -9.75 10.72 -7.95
CA THR A 122 -10.71 11.52 -7.19
C THR A 122 -10.20 12.96 -7.08
N LYS A 123 -11.01 13.82 -6.45
CA LYS A 123 -10.58 15.19 -6.09
C LYS A 123 -9.67 15.21 -4.85
N MET A 124 -9.58 14.11 -4.10
CA MET A 124 -8.72 13.98 -2.94
C MET A 124 -7.34 13.52 -3.39
N VAL A 125 -6.39 14.44 -3.43
CA VAL A 125 -5.02 14.21 -3.90
C VAL A 125 -4.04 14.62 -2.83
N LEU A 126 -3.12 13.72 -2.48
CA LEU A 126 -1.95 14.02 -1.66
C LEU A 126 -0.79 14.40 -2.59
N ASP A 127 -0.50 15.69 -2.70
CA ASP A 127 0.67 16.16 -3.48
C ASP A 127 1.92 16.16 -2.61
N THR A 128 2.63 15.01 -2.58
CA THR A 128 3.85 14.81 -1.79
C THR A 128 4.96 15.82 -2.10
N GLY A 129 4.99 16.40 -3.30
CA GLY A 129 5.95 17.44 -3.66
C GLY A 129 5.58 18.84 -3.15
N GLN A 130 4.41 19.02 -2.53
CA GLN A 130 4.02 20.24 -1.81
C GLN A 130 3.89 20.01 -0.29
N SER A 131 3.80 18.76 0.16
CA SER A 131 3.56 18.38 1.56
C SER A 131 4.72 18.64 2.53
N GLN A 132 5.82 19.29 2.12
CA GLN A 132 7.04 19.49 2.92
C GLN A 132 7.48 18.21 3.67
N PRO A 133 7.90 17.15 2.94
CA PRO A 133 8.21 15.87 3.56
C PRO A 133 9.41 15.97 4.50
N ILE A 134 9.37 15.18 5.58
CA ILE A 134 10.53 14.99 6.48
C ILE A 134 11.47 13.99 5.81
N ILE A 135 12.75 14.37 5.68
CA ILE A 135 13.78 13.44 5.19
C ILE A 135 14.13 12.49 6.34
N LEU A 136 13.88 11.20 6.14
CA LEU A 136 14.03 10.19 7.18
C LEU A 136 15.45 9.62 7.24
N ALA A 137 16.06 9.38 6.07
CA ALA A 137 17.39 8.80 5.94
C ALA A 137 17.97 9.14 4.56
N VAL A 138 19.31 9.16 4.47
CA VAL A 138 20.05 9.35 3.22
C VAL A 138 21.27 8.42 3.25
N ASP A 139 21.38 7.56 2.24
CA ASP A 139 22.55 6.68 2.03
C ASP A 139 23.56 7.36 1.10
N TYR A 140 24.05 8.53 1.53
CA TYR A 140 25.08 9.30 0.81
C TYR A 140 26.11 9.81 1.81
N SER A 141 27.37 9.49 1.57
CA SER A 141 28.47 9.88 2.46
C SER A 141 28.58 11.40 2.56
N GLY A 142 28.59 11.93 3.78
CA GLY A 142 28.81 13.37 4.05
C GLY A 142 27.56 14.16 4.45
N PHE A 143 26.37 13.55 4.47
CA PHE A 143 25.17 14.15 5.05
C PHE A 143 24.82 13.51 6.40
N ALA A 144 24.79 14.33 7.45
CA ALA A 144 24.27 13.92 8.76
C ALA A 144 22.82 14.39 8.88
N ILE A 145 21.88 13.45 8.95
CA ILE A 145 20.47 13.74 9.20
C ILE A 145 20.15 13.32 10.63
N SER A 146 19.47 14.20 11.36
CA SER A 146 18.89 13.82 12.65
C SER A 146 17.62 13.02 12.38
N GLU A 147 17.74 11.70 12.44
CA GLU A 147 16.60 10.82 12.25
C GLU A 147 15.54 11.05 13.34
N PRO A 148 14.24 11.07 12.99
CA PRO A 148 13.20 11.16 14.00
C PRO A 148 13.25 9.95 14.96
N PRO A 149 13.14 10.15 16.29
CA PRO A 149 13.27 9.05 17.27
C PRO A 149 12.26 7.92 17.06
N TRP A 150 11.05 8.23 16.61
CA TRP A 150 9.99 7.25 16.35
C TRP A 150 10.35 6.25 15.25
N LEU A 151 11.32 6.56 14.39
CA LEU A 151 11.78 5.66 13.34
C LEU A 151 12.42 4.38 13.92
N ASN A 152 12.92 4.45 15.15
CA ASN A 152 13.50 3.32 15.89
C ASN A 152 12.47 2.58 16.77
N TYR A 153 11.18 2.91 16.65
CA TYR A 153 10.13 2.19 17.37
C TYR A 153 9.84 0.84 16.69
N CYS A 154 10.31 -0.25 17.30
CA CYS A 154 10.25 -1.60 16.72
C CYS A 154 8.94 -2.35 17.03
N ARG A 155 8.00 -1.76 17.76
CA ARG A 155 6.71 -2.39 18.09
C ARG A 155 5.65 -2.00 17.07
N GLU A 156 4.57 -2.77 17.05
CA GLU A 156 3.38 -2.50 16.25
C GLU A 156 2.75 -1.16 16.63
N TRP A 157 2.28 -0.43 15.63
CA TRP A 157 1.68 0.89 15.81
C TRP A 157 0.17 0.76 16.04
N GLY A 158 -0.35 1.46 17.05
CA GLY A 158 -1.79 1.50 17.33
C GLY A 158 -2.32 0.33 18.19
N PRO A 159 -3.60 0.37 18.58
CA PRO A 159 -4.24 -0.67 19.38
C PRO A 159 -4.32 -2.01 18.63
N LYS A 160 -4.17 -3.09 19.41
CA LYS A 160 -4.52 -4.44 18.98
C LYS A 160 -5.99 -4.69 19.33
N LEU A 161 -6.84 -4.84 18.32
CA LEU A 161 -8.26 -5.14 18.52
C LEU A 161 -8.53 -6.58 18.09
N SER A 162 -8.94 -7.41 19.05
CA SER A 162 -9.45 -8.75 18.77
C SER A 162 -10.97 -8.70 18.78
N TYR A 163 -11.58 -8.64 17.61
CA TYR A 163 -13.01 -8.92 17.48
C TYR A 163 -13.23 -10.43 17.39
N HIS A 164 -14.45 -10.89 17.70
CA HIS A 164 -14.87 -12.23 17.28
C HIS A 164 -15.04 -12.19 15.76
N ILE A 165 -13.94 -12.30 15.03
CA ILE A 165 -13.87 -12.34 13.56
C ILE A 165 -14.85 -13.39 13.02
N THR A 166 -15.01 -14.49 13.77
CA THR A 166 -16.00 -15.53 13.51
C THR A 166 -17.43 -15.01 13.42
N ASP A 167 -17.80 -13.99 14.20
CA ASP A 167 -19.15 -13.43 14.22
C ASP A 167 -19.38 -12.49 13.02
N GLU A 168 -18.38 -11.68 12.65
CA GLU A 168 -18.43 -10.86 11.44
C GLU A 168 -18.51 -11.75 10.18
N LEU A 169 -17.69 -12.79 10.12
CA LEU A 169 -17.74 -13.79 9.05
C LEU A 169 -19.09 -14.47 8.96
N LYS A 170 -19.69 -14.89 10.09
CA LYS A 170 -21.02 -15.50 10.12
C LYS A 170 -22.12 -14.54 9.65
N LYS A 171 -22.03 -13.24 9.95
CA LYS A 171 -23.00 -12.26 9.45
C LYS A 171 -22.96 -12.20 7.92
N VAL A 172 -21.75 -12.15 7.35
CA VAL A 172 -21.55 -12.13 5.91
C VAL A 172 -22.00 -13.44 5.26
N GLU A 173 -21.63 -14.57 5.84
CA GLU A 173 -21.97 -15.92 5.38
C GLU A 173 -23.49 -16.14 5.32
N LYS A 174 -24.25 -15.61 6.29
CA LYS A 174 -25.73 -15.68 6.31
C LYS A 174 -26.40 -14.94 5.16
N LEU A 175 -25.73 -13.97 4.55
CA LEU A 175 -26.26 -13.20 3.42
C LEU A 175 -26.04 -13.91 2.08
N LEU A 176 -25.26 -15.01 2.06
CA LEU A 176 -24.89 -15.71 0.84
C LEU A 176 -25.70 -16.99 0.61
N PRO A 177 -26.36 -17.14 -0.56
CA PRO A 177 -27.12 -18.34 -0.88
C PRO A 177 -26.22 -19.47 -1.43
N GLY A 178 -26.47 -20.70 -0.97
CA GLY A 178 -26.03 -21.95 -1.60
C GLY A 178 -24.53 -21.99 -1.95
N LYS A 179 -24.21 -22.05 -3.25
CA LYS A 179 -22.84 -22.20 -3.75
C LYS A 179 -21.93 -21.00 -3.41
N LEU A 180 -22.48 -19.78 -3.30
CA LEU A 180 -21.70 -18.59 -2.93
C LEU A 180 -21.19 -18.66 -1.50
N LYS A 181 -22.00 -19.26 -0.61
CA LYS A 181 -21.60 -19.51 0.78
C LYS A 181 -20.37 -20.40 0.85
N SER A 182 -20.40 -21.54 0.14
CA SER A 182 -19.25 -22.45 0.07
C SER A 182 -18.00 -21.82 -0.56
N ALA A 183 -18.18 -20.94 -1.55
CA ALA A 183 -17.07 -20.19 -2.14
C ALA A 183 -16.47 -19.19 -1.15
N PHE A 184 -17.30 -18.47 -0.41
CA PHE A 184 -16.88 -17.54 0.64
C PHE A 184 -16.15 -18.24 1.78
N GLU A 185 -16.65 -19.38 2.27
CA GLU A 185 -15.96 -20.16 3.30
C GLU A 185 -14.55 -20.60 2.86
N LYS A 186 -14.38 -21.02 1.60
CA LYS A 186 -13.06 -21.34 1.03
C LYS A 186 -12.15 -20.12 0.97
N PHE A 187 -12.71 -18.98 0.57
CA PHE A 187 -11.98 -17.71 0.53
C PHE A 187 -11.48 -17.28 1.90
N VAL A 188 -12.36 -17.29 2.91
CA VAL A 188 -12.01 -16.92 4.28
C VAL A 188 -10.88 -17.78 4.82
N LYS A 189 -10.89 -19.08 4.52
CA LYS A 189 -9.79 -20.00 4.88
C LYS A 189 -8.48 -19.74 4.12
N SER A 190 -8.54 -19.02 3.01
CA SER A 190 -7.36 -18.62 2.22
C SER A 190 -6.83 -17.24 2.58
N LEU A 191 -7.56 -16.47 3.41
CA LEU A 191 -7.13 -15.14 3.81
C LEU A 191 -5.85 -15.20 4.65
N PRO A 192 -4.89 -14.28 4.42
CA PRO A 192 -3.76 -14.11 5.31
C PRO A 192 -4.22 -13.76 6.73
N ASN A 193 -3.48 -14.20 7.74
CA ASN A 193 -3.81 -13.94 9.15
C ASN A 193 -3.83 -12.44 9.46
N GLU A 194 -3.02 -11.65 8.74
CA GLU A 194 -2.91 -10.20 8.82
C GLU A 194 -4.24 -9.51 8.51
N VAL A 195 -5.06 -10.08 7.62
CA VAL A 195 -6.37 -9.51 7.26
C VAL A 195 -7.42 -9.83 8.33
N LEU A 196 -7.19 -10.88 9.12
CA LEU A 196 -8.15 -11.37 10.09
C LEU A 196 -8.09 -10.59 11.41
N GLY A 197 -6.94 -10.07 11.83
CA GLY A 197 -6.81 -9.26 13.05
C GLY A 197 -6.59 -7.77 12.77
N GLU A 198 -6.91 -6.92 13.74
CA GLU A 198 -6.52 -5.51 13.68
C GLU A 198 -5.28 -5.30 14.55
N GLU A 199 -4.14 -5.17 13.89
CA GLU A 199 -2.85 -4.83 14.49
C GLU A 199 -2.09 -3.99 13.47
N GLY A 200 -1.64 -2.80 13.85
CA GLY A 200 -0.85 -2.00 12.92
C GLY A 200 0.55 -2.61 12.72
N PRO A 201 1.27 -2.22 11.67
CA PRO A 201 2.56 -2.79 11.36
C PRO A 201 3.63 -2.25 12.31
N THR A 202 4.82 -2.84 12.21
CA THR A 202 6.05 -2.20 12.68
C THR A 202 6.43 -1.00 11.81
N GLY A 203 7.31 -0.14 12.33
CA GLY A 203 7.73 1.08 11.62
C GLY A 203 8.59 0.81 10.37
N PRO A 204 8.82 1.82 9.51
CA PRO A 204 9.53 1.68 8.24
C PRO A 204 10.87 0.94 8.32
N LYS A 205 11.68 1.20 9.37
CA LYS A 205 12.98 0.54 9.59
C LYS A 205 12.92 -0.98 9.75
N MET A 206 11.77 -1.51 10.17
CA MET A 206 11.58 -2.95 10.36
C MET A 206 11.10 -3.64 9.08
N LYS A 207 10.79 -2.88 8.02
CA LYS A 207 10.47 -3.46 6.72
C LYS A 207 11.74 -3.95 6.04
N ASN A 208 11.68 -5.12 5.41
CA ASN A 208 12.82 -5.74 4.72
C ASN A 208 13.44 -4.84 3.65
N ASN A 209 12.65 -3.93 3.09
CA ASN A 209 13.06 -3.06 1.99
C ASN A 209 13.60 -1.71 2.50
N TRP A 210 13.71 -1.52 3.82
CA TRP A 210 14.37 -0.34 4.39
C TRP A 210 15.87 -0.33 4.06
N ILE A 211 16.51 -1.51 4.05
CA ILE A 211 17.91 -1.68 3.67
C ILE A 211 17.97 -2.62 2.47
N GLY A 212 18.39 -2.09 1.32
CA GLY A 212 18.58 -2.83 0.08
C GLY A 212 17.53 -2.53 -0.98
N ASP A 213 17.60 -3.26 -2.10
CA ASP A 213 16.72 -3.05 -3.23
C ASP A 213 15.34 -3.69 -3.00
N GLU A 214 14.31 -3.07 -3.59
CA GLU A 214 12.96 -3.62 -3.64
C GLU A 214 12.94 -4.96 -4.39
N LYS A 215 12.14 -5.89 -3.88
CA LYS A 215 11.96 -7.23 -4.43
C LYS A 215 10.66 -7.37 -5.20
#